data_AF-A0A524GEC5-F1
#
_entry.id   AF-A0A524GEC5-F1
#
_cell.length_a   1.000
_cell.length_b   1.000
_cell.length_c   1.000
_cell.angle_alpha   90.00
_cell.angle_beta   90.00
_cell.angle_gamma   90.00
#
_symmetry.space_group_name_H-M   'P 1'
#
loop_
_entity.id
_entity.type
_entity.pdbx_description
1 polymer ?
#
loop_
_entity_poly.entity_id
_entity_poly.type
_entity_poly.pdbx_seq_one_letter_code
_entity_poly.pdbx_strand_id
1 'polypeptide(L)'
;MMNKFSHDNIMSILDTMIQYELSLSELYEACAGVSKGDEAFWRNLSQAEILHANNIRKMIAILTEKRERFEMGRSFNLAVLNTALTGVKDTTGRVSRGEVPREKMLILARDFEQSVLESHYAEIIKTTDWEYQTLMENILSQTQEHKKAIQKAIDDLKIKG
;
A
#
# COMPACT_ATOMS: atom_id res chain seq x y z
N MET A 1 14.21 -7.11 23.18
CA MET A 1 13.03 -8.00 23.24
C MET A 1 11.76 -7.19 23.44
N MET A 2 10.76 -7.37 22.57
CA MET A 2 9.51 -6.63 22.56
C MET A 2 8.56 -7.04 23.71
N ASN A 3 7.95 -6.07 24.41
CA ASN A 3 6.94 -6.34 25.42
C ASN A 3 5.55 -6.62 24.78
N LYS A 4 4.61 -7.16 25.56
CA LYS A 4 3.27 -7.55 25.06
C LYS A 4 2.50 -6.37 24.43
N PHE A 5 2.51 -5.20 25.06
CA PHE A 5 1.80 -4.02 24.56
C PHE A 5 2.37 -3.54 23.22
N SER A 6 3.69 -3.51 23.09
CA SER A 6 4.39 -3.18 21.85
C SER A 6 4.08 -4.19 20.74
N HIS A 7 3.97 -5.48 21.07
CA HIS A 7 3.59 -6.51 20.11
C HIS A 7 2.16 -6.31 19.60
N ASP A 8 1.17 -6.15 20.49
CA ASP A 8 -0.23 -5.98 20.10
C ASP A 8 -0.43 -4.73 19.23
N ASN A 9 0.33 -3.66 19.51
CA ASN A 9 0.32 -2.44 18.71
C ASN A 9 0.92 -2.67 17.30
N ILE A 10 2.06 -3.36 17.19
CA ILE A 10 2.62 -3.72 15.88
C ILE A 10 1.65 -4.56 15.07
N MET A 11 1.03 -5.57 15.69
CA MET A 11 0.07 -6.43 15.01
C MET A 11 -1.10 -5.61 14.44
N SER A 12 -1.63 -4.67 15.23
CA SER A 12 -2.68 -3.75 14.79
C SER A 12 -2.26 -2.87 13.62
N ILE A 13 -1.01 -2.39 13.62
CA ILE A 13 -0.45 -1.60 12.51
C ILE A 13 -0.32 -2.47 11.25
N LEU A 14 0.28 -3.66 11.34
CA LEU A 14 0.46 -4.56 10.20
C LEU A 14 -0.88 -5.02 9.61
N ASP A 15 -1.87 -5.31 10.45
CA ASP A 15 -3.23 -5.65 9.99
C ASP A 15 -3.90 -4.48 9.27
N THR A 16 -3.68 -3.25 9.76
CA THR A 16 -4.22 -2.06 9.09
C THR A 16 -3.47 -1.78 7.79
N MET A 17 -2.17 -2.09 7.69
CA MET A 17 -1.42 -2.02 6.43
C MET A 17 -1.97 -3.03 5.42
N ILE A 18 -2.26 -4.27 5.83
CA ILE A 18 -2.94 -5.25 4.95
C ILE A 18 -4.26 -4.69 4.42
N GLN A 19 -5.07 -4.07 5.29
CA GLN A 19 -6.33 -3.46 4.85
C GLN A 19 -6.11 -2.29 3.87
N TYR A 20 -5.04 -1.53 4.06
CA TYR A 20 -4.66 -0.44 3.17
C TYR A 20 -4.31 -0.96 1.77
N GLU A 21 -3.40 -1.94 1.67
CA GLU A 21 -3.01 -2.56 0.40
C GLU A 21 -4.21 -3.16 -0.33
N LEU A 22 -5.08 -3.89 0.38
CA LEU A 22 -6.29 -4.45 -0.23
C LEU A 22 -7.27 -3.37 -0.69
N SER A 23 -7.37 -2.25 0.03
CA SER A 23 -8.23 -1.13 -0.40
C SER A 23 -7.67 -0.44 -1.65
N LEU A 24 -6.35 -0.36 -1.80
CA LEU A 24 -5.71 0.12 -3.04
C LEU A 24 -5.98 -0.85 -4.20
N SER A 25 -5.87 -2.16 -3.97
CA SER A 25 -6.26 -3.17 -4.95
C SER A 25 -7.71 -2.99 -5.43
N GLU A 26 -8.64 -2.77 -4.51
CA GLU A 26 -10.06 -2.49 -4.82
C GLU A 26 -10.24 -1.18 -5.61
N LEU A 27 -9.51 -0.13 -5.24
CA LEU A 27 -9.50 1.13 -5.99
C LEU A 27 -9.02 0.91 -7.43
N TYR A 28 -7.93 0.18 -7.61
CA TYR A 28 -7.36 -0.07 -8.93
C TYR A 28 -8.26 -0.98 -9.78
N GLU A 29 -8.93 -1.97 -9.19
CA GLU A 29 -9.98 -2.73 -9.90
C GLU A 29 -11.17 -1.84 -10.30
N ALA A 30 -11.60 -0.92 -9.44
CA ALA A 30 -12.64 0.03 -9.78
C ALA A 30 -12.23 0.92 -10.95
N CYS A 31 -10.98 1.44 -10.95
CA CYS A 31 -10.42 2.21 -12.06
C CYS A 31 -10.38 1.38 -13.36
N ALA A 32 -9.99 0.11 -13.28
CA ALA A 32 -9.99 -0.80 -14.43
C ALA A 32 -11.40 -0.98 -15.01
N GLY A 33 -12.42 -1.10 -14.15
CA GLY A 33 -13.80 -1.28 -14.58
C GLY A 33 -14.41 -0.09 -15.32
N VAL A 34 -13.90 1.13 -15.08
CA VAL A 34 -14.47 2.37 -15.66
C VAL A 34 -13.57 3.02 -16.73
N SER A 35 -12.27 2.72 -16.76
CA SER A 35 -11.33 3.32 -17.73
C SER A 35 -11.14 2.45 -18.98
N LYS A 36 -11.82 2.83 -20.07
CA LYS A 36 -11.60 2.21 -21.39
C LYS A 36 -10.19 2.50 -21.89
N GLY A 37 -9.40 1.46 -22.10
CA GLY A 37 -8.06 1.55 -22.69
C GLY A 37 -6.88 1.47 -21.71
N ASP A 38 -7.13 1.57 -20.39
CA ASP A 38 -6.08 1.40 -19.37
C ASP A 38 -6.31 0.18 -18.46
N GLU A 39 -7.27 -0.68 -18.80
CA GLU A 39 -7.72 -1.78 -17.94
C GLU A 39 -6.53 -2.65 -17.48
N ALA A 40 -5.64 -3.01 -18.40
CA ALA A 40 -4.46 -3.82 -18.09
C ALA A 40 -3.49 -3.11 -17.13
N PHE A 41 -3.31 -1.80 -17.28
CA PHE A 41 -2.47 -1.01 -16.38
C PHE A 41 -3.00 -1.05 -14.95
N TRP A 42 -4.30 -0.79 -14.79
CA TRP A 42 -4.95 -0.79 -13.48
C TRP A 42 -5.01 -2.19 -12.84
N ARG A 43 -5.29 -3.23 -13.62
CA ARG A 43 -5.29 -4.62 -13.12
C ARG A 43 -3.91 -5.08 -12.66
N ASN A 44 -2.85 -4.64 -13.34
CA ASN A 44 -1.49 -4.95 -12.93
C ASN A 44 -1.15 -4.30 -11.58
N LEU A 45 -1.50 -3.02 -11.38
CA LEU A 45 -1.37 -2.36 -10.08
C LEU A 45 -2.16 -3.10 -9.00
N SER A 46 -3.42 -3.44 -9.29
CA SER A 46 -4.26 -4.17 -8.33
C SER A 46 -3.64 -5.50 -7.88
N GLN A 47 -3.13 -6.29 -8.82
CA GLN A 47 -2.48 -7.55 -8.50
C GLN A 47 -1.21 -7.36 -7.65
N ALA A 48 -0.45 -6.30 -7.90
CA ALA A 48 0.72 -5.97 -7.10
C ALA A 48 0.33 -5.67 -5.64
N GLU A 49 -0.73 -4.89 -5.40
CA GLU A 49 -1.17 -4.60 -4.01
C GLU A 49 -1.70 -5.84 -3.27
N ILE A 50 -2.31 -6.79 -3.98
CA ILE A 50 -2.66 -8.10 -3.40
C ILE A 50 -1.40 -8.85 -2.96
N LEU A 51 -0.32 -8.79 -3.75
CA LEU A 51 0.96 -9.38 -3.39
C LEU A 51 1.60 -8.68 -2.19
N HIS A 52 1.51 -7.35 -2.09
CA HIS A 52 1.96 -6.60 -0.92
C HIS A 52 1.22 -7.06 0.35
N ALA A 53 -0.11 -7.13 0.31
CA ALA A 53 -0.92 -7.63 1.43
C ALA A 53 -0.49 -9.04 1.86
N ASN A 54 -0.20 -9.93 0.90
CA ASN A 54 0.29 -11.28 1.18
C ASN A 54 1.69 -11.31 1.77
N ASN A 55 2.58 -10.40 1.35
CA ASN A 55 3.91 -10.26 1.94
C ASN A 55 3.81 -9.78 3.39
N ILE A 56 2.93 -8.82 3.71
CA ILE A 56 2.71 -8.37 5.09
C ILE A 56 2.16 -9.51 5.96
N ARG A 57 1.27 -10.37 5.44
CA ARG A 57 0.82 -11.57 6.17
C ARG A 57 1.97 -12.53 6.50
N LYS A 58 2.90 -12.75 5.57
CA LYS A 58 4.10 -13.57 5.83
C LYS A 58 4.98 -12.92 6.89
N MET A 59 5.15 -11.60 6.83
CA MET A 59 5.90 -10.82 7.82
C MET A 59 5.30 -10.96 9.23
N ILE A 60 3.96 -10.93 9.35
CA ILE A 60 3.25 -11.20 10.61
C ILE A 60 3.56 -12.61 11.13
N ALA A 61 3.58 -13.63 10.26
CA ALA A 61 3.89 -14.99 10.66
C ALA A 61 5.33 -15.11 11.20
N ILE A 62 6.31 -14.55 10.49
CA ILE A 62 7.73 -14.53 10.91
C ILE A 62 7.87 -13.82 12.27
N LEU A 63 7.22 -12.66 12.42
CA LEU A 63 7.26 -11.89 13.68
C LEU A 63 6.65 -12.67 14.84
N THR A 64 5.57 -13.40 14.59
CA THR A 64 4.87 -14.21 15.60
C THR A 64 5.70 -15.39 16.05
N GLU A 65 6.42 -16.04 15.14
CA GLU A 65 7.25 -17.22 15.40
C GLU A 65 8.58 -16.86 16.10
N LYS A 66 9.22 -15.76 15.70
CA LYS A 66 10.59 -15.40 16.13
C LYS A 66 10.64 -14.07 16.90
N ARG A 67 9.70 -13.85 17.81
CA ARG A 67 9.46 -12.56 18.50
C ARG A 67 10.71 -11.91 19.10
N GLU A 68 11.65 -12.71 19.57
CA GLU A 68 12.91 -12.27 20.18
C GLU A 68 13.84 -11.52 19.20
N ARG A 69 13.66 -11.72 17.89
CA ARG A 69 14.44 -11.06 16.83
C ARG A 69 13.91 -9.68 16.45
N PHE A 70 12.78 -9.27 17.02
CA PHE A 70 12.07 -8.06 16.65
C PHE A 70 12.04 -7.05 17.79
N GLU A 71 12.24 -5.79 17.43
CA GLU A 71 12.12 -4.65 18.32
C GLU A 71 11.27 -3.56 17.67
N MET A 72 10.59 -2.78 18.51
CA MET A 72 9.91 -1.58 18.04
C MET A 72 10.93 -0.64 17.41
N GLY A 73 10.67 -0.23 16.18
CA GLY A 73 11.36 0.88 15.55
C GLY A 73 10.69 2.20 15.93
N ARG A 74 10.40 3.01 14.92
CA ARG A 74 9.71 4.28 15.05
C ARG A 74 8.24 4.04 15.41
N SER A 75 7.72 4.87 16.32
CA SER A 75 6.28 4.87 16.59
C SER A 75 5.52 5.31 15.34
N PHE A 76 4.46 4.57 15.03
CA PHE A 76 3.62 4.86 13.88
C PHE A 76 2.21 5.16 14.36
N ASN A 77 1.64 6.25 13.84
CA ASN A 77 0.33 6.71 14.27
C ASN A 77 -0.75 5.95 13.49
N LEU A 78 -1.37 4.97 14.16
CA LEU A 78 -2.47 4.17 13.61
C LEU A 78 -3.64 5.05 13.11
N ALA A 79 -3.87 6.22 13.72
CA ALA A 79 -4.91 7.14 13.25
C ALA A 79 -4.62 7.67 11.84
N VAL A 80 -3.35 7.95 11.50
CA VAL A 80 -2.96 8.43 10.16
C VAL A 80 -3.24 7.35 9.11
N LEU A 81 -2.93 6.09 9.41
CA LEU A 81 -3.21 4.98 8.51
C LEU A 81 -4.70 4.73 8.33
N ASN A 82 -5.49 4.84 9.40
CA ASN A 82 -6.94 4.77 9.32
C ASN A 82 -7.53 5.92 8.49
N THR A 83 -7.01 7.15 8.61
CA THR A 83 -7.43 8.27 7.76
C THR A 83 -7.14 7.98 6.29
N ALA A 84 -5.95 7.47 5.98
CA ALA A 84 -5.59 7.12 4.61
C ALA A 84 -6.47 5.99 4.05
N LEU A 85 -6.72 4.95 4.85
CA LEU A 85 -7.62 3.85 4.52
C LEU A 85 -9.03 4.35 4.18
N THR A 86 -9.59 5.24 4.99
CA THR A 86 -10.89 5.88 4.69
C THR A 86 -10.84 6.67 3.39
N GLY A 87 -9.78 7.44 3.16
CA GLY A 87 -9.59 8.20 1.92
C GLY A 87 -9.56 7.32 0.66
N VAL A 88 -8.92 6.15 0.73
CA VAL A 88 -8.92 5.16 -0.36
C VAL A 88 -10.33 4.64 -0.60
N LYS A 89 -11.02 4.17 0.45
CA LYS A 89 -12.39 3.62 0.35
C LYS A 89 -13.40 4.62 -0.22
N ASP A 90 -13.36 5.87 0.25
CA ASP A 90 -14.21 6.93 -0.26
C ASP A 90 -13.93 7.21 -1.75
N THR A 91 -12.66 7.18 -2.14
CA THR A 91 -12.25 7.35 -3.53
C THR A 91 -12.73 6.19 -4.39
N THR A 92 -12.57 4.95 -3.94
CA THR A 92 -13.09 3.74 -4.61
C THR A 92 -14.59 3.87 -4.88
N GLY A 93 -15.36 4.28 -3.87
CA GLY A 93 -16.80 4.49 -4.02
C GLY A 93 -17.15 5.51 -5.12
N ARG A 94 -16.40 6.61 -5.20
CA ARG A 94 -16.59 7.65 -6.22
C ARG A 94 -16.20 7.17 -7.62
N VAL A 95 -15.09 6.44 -7.75
CA VAL A 95 -14.64 5.84 -9.01
C VAL A 95 -15.69 4.86 -9.54
N SER A 96 -16.19 3.96 -8.69
CA SER A 96 -17.22 2.97 -9.06
C SER A 96 -18.53 3.60 -9.52
N ARG A 97 -18.84 4.83 -9.09
CA ARG A 97 -20.01 5.61 -9.57
C ARG A 97 -19.74 6.43 -10.83
N GLY A 98 -18.53 6.39 -11.37
CA GLY A 98 -18.13 7.19 -12.54
C GLY A 98 -17.98 8.69 -12.25
N GLU A 99 -17.85 9.08 -10.97
CA GLU A 99 -17.78 10.49 -10.54
C GLU A 99 -16.36 11.07 -10.65
N VAL A 100 -15.38 10.25 -11.02
CA VAL A 100 -13.97 10.63 -11.10
C VAL A 100 -13.52 10.51 -12.55
N PRO A 101 -13.13 11.61 -13.21
CA PRO A 101 -12.56 11.55 -14.56
C PRO A 101 -11.23 10.80 -14.58
N ARG A 102 -10.88 10.19 -15.72
CA ARG A 102 -9.66 9.39 -15.93
C ARG A 102 -8.38 10.07 -15.43
N GLU A 103 -8.14 11.32 -15.83
CA GLU A 103 -6.95 12.08 -15.38
C GLU A 103 -6.88 12.17 -13.86
N LYS A 104 -8.03 12.41 -13.22
CA LYS A 104 -8.12 12.52 -11.76
C LYS A 104 -7.90 11.18 -11.07
N MET A 105 -8.28 10.05 -11.69
CA MET A 105 -7.95 8.72 -11.16
C MET A 105 -6.44 8.51 -11.07
N LEU A 106 -5.69 8.87 -12.11
CA LEU A 106 -4.23 8.74 -12.13
C LEU A 106 -3.55 9.66 -11.11
N ILE A 107 -4.03 10.90 -10.96
CA ILE A 107 -3.53 11.82 -9.94
C ILE A 107 -3.78 11.25 -8.54
N LEU A 108 -4.98 10.75 -8.26
CA LEU A 108 -5.31 10.16 -6.96
C LEU A 108 -4.47 8.92 -6.67
N ALA A 109 -4.30 8.02 -7.66
CA ALA A 109 -3.42 6.85 -7.52
C ALA A 109 -1.99 7.25 -7.19
N ARG A 110 -1.43 8.25 -7.90
CA ARG A 110 -0.10 8.78 -7.59
C ARG A 110 -0.02 9.31 -6.16
N ASP A 111 -1.02 10.07 -5.72
CA ASP A 111 -1.02 10.69 -4.40
C ASP A 111 -1.09 9.64 -3.27
N PHE A 112 -1.79 8.52 -3.50
CA PHE A 112 -1.78 7.37 -2.58
C PHE A 112 -0.41 6.69 -2.56
N GLU A 113 0.12 6.30 -3.71
CA GLU A 113 1.44 5.65 -3.78
C GLU A 113 2.56 6.56 -3.26
N GLN A 114 2.44 7.88 -3.44
CA GLN A 114 3.43 8.85 -2.98
C GLN A 114 3.24 9.25 -1.52
N SER A 115 2.24 8.68 -0.84
CA SER A 115 2.04 8.92 0.57
C SER A 115 3.31 8.57 1.35
N VAL A 116 3.47 9.26 2.47
CA VAL A 116 4.60 9.00 3.36
C VAL A 116 4.44 7.65 4.08
N LEU A 117 3.28 6.99 3.96
CA LEU A 117 2.96 5.78 4.71
C LEU A 117 3.86 4.62 4.31
N GLU A 118 3.98 4.30 3.02
CA GLU A 118 4.78 3.16 2.58
C GLU A 118 6.26 3.35 2.93
N SER A 119 6.77 4.59 2.82
CA SER A 119 8.15 4.91 3.20
C SER A 119 8.45 4.68 4.69
N HIS A 120 7.42 4.74 5.55
CA HIS A 120 7.57 4.52 6.98
C HIS A 120 7.42 3.05 7.38
N TYR A 121 6.98 2.16 6.48
CA TYR A 121 6.77 0.75 6.80
C TYR A 121 8.05 0.10 7.35
N ALA A 122 9.18 0.31 6.67
CA ALA A 122 10.47 -0.22 7.11
C ALA A 122 10.97 0.37 8.44
N GLU A 123 10.42 1.49 8.88
CA GLU A 123 10.83 2.13 10.13
C GLU A 123 10.06 1.59 11.35
N ILE A 124 8.91 0.93 11.17
CA ILE A 124 8.04 0.46 12.27
C ILE A 124 8.72 -0.62 13.10
N ILE A 125 9.51 -1.49 12.44
CA ILE A 125 10.08 -2.69 13.03
C ILE A 125 11.59 -2.72 12.79
N LYS A 126 12.37 -2.89 13.86
CA LYS A 126 13.79 -3.18 13.80
C LYS A 126 14.00 -4.68 13.92
N THR A 127 14.71 -5.26 12.96
CA THR A 127 15.02 -6.70 12.93
C THR A 127 16.27 -6.94 12.08
N THR A 128 16.90 -8.08 12.29
CA THR A 128 17.95 -8.65 11.42
C THR A 128 17.48 -9.91 10.69
N ASP A 129 16.21 -10.27 10.82
CA ASP A 129 15.64 -11.41 10.12
C ASP A 129 15.55 -11.12 8.62
N TRP A 130 16.41 -11.78 7.84
CA TRP A 130 16.61 -11.53 6.42
C TRP A 130 15.34 -11.77 5.59
N GLU A 131 14.51 -12.74 5.99
CA GLU A 131 13.28 -13.09 5.28
C GLU A 131 12.26 -11.96 5.43
N TYR A 132 12.10 -11.43 6.64
CA TYR A 132 11.29 -10.23 6.90
C TYR A 132 11.80 -9.02 6.10
N GLN A 133 13.11 -8.76 6.13
CA GLN A 133 13.71 -7.62 5.43
C GLN A 133 13.50 -7.72 3.91
N THR A 134 13.67 -8.90 3.33
CA THR A 134 13.45 -9.14 1.89
C THR A 134 12.00 -8.87 1.50
N LEU A 135 11.03 -9.30 2.31
CA LEU A 135 9.61 -9.03 2.06
C LEU A 135 9.30 -7.52 2.10
N MET A 136 9.88 -6.79 3.06
CA MET A 136 9.73 -5.35 3.17
C MET A 136 10.37 -4.60 1.99
N GLU A 137 11.59 -4.98 1.60
CA GLU A 137 12.31 -4.38 0.47
C GLU A 137 11.56 -4.57 -0.85
N ASN A 138 10.95 -5.75 -1.06
CA ASN A 138 10.13 -6.02 -2.23
C ASN A 138 8.93 -5.06 -2.32
N ILE A 139 8.21 -4.85 -1.22
CA ILE A 139 7.09 -3.90 -1.17
C ILE A 139 7.60 -2.50 -1.54
N LEU A 140 8.65 -2.00 -0.86
CA LEU A 140 9.19 -0.66 -1.12
C LEU A 140 9.66 -0.46 -2.57
N SER A 141 10.31 -1.47 -3.15
CA SER A 141 10.77 -1.42 -4.53
C SER A 141 9.59 -1.35 -5.51
N GLN A 142 8.58 -2.21 -5.31
CA GLN A 142 7.38 -2.27 -6.16
C GLN A 142 6.54 -0.98 -6.04
N THR A 143 6.31 -0.46 -4.84
CA THR A 143 5.64 0.83 -4.64
C THR A 143 6.37 1.95 -5.40
N GLN A 144 7.71 1.94 -5.44
CA GLN A 144 8.43 2.94 -6.25
C GLN A 144 8.30 2.70 -7.76
N GLU A 145 8.19 1.46 -8.21
CA GLU A 145 7.86 1.17 -9.62
C GLU A 145 6.45 1.65 -9.97
N HIS A 146 5.47 1.50 -9.07
CA HIS A 146 4.11 2.00 -9.24
C HIS A 146 4.08 3.52 -9.40
N LYS A 147 4.76 4.26 -8.50
CA LYS A 147 4.89 5.73 -8.58
C LYS A 147 5.41 6.18 -9.94
N LYS A 148 6.47 5.52 -10.44
CA LYS A 148 7.05 5.84 -11.76
C LYS A 148 6.08 5.52 -12.90
N ALA A 149 5.42 4.37 -12.86
CA ALA A 149 4.48 3.95 -13.89
C ALA A 149 3.26 4.88 -13.97
N ILE A 150 2.69 5.26 -12.82
CA ILE A 150 1.57 6.20 -12.74
C ILE A 150 2.00 7.59 -13.21
N GLN A 151 3.15 8.08 -12.76
CA GLN A 151 3.65 9.38 -13.21
C GLN A 151 3.85 9.41 -14.73
N LYS A 152 4.41 8.33 -15.31
CA LYS A 152 4.51 8.20 -16.76
C LYS A 152 3.14 8.22 -17.45
N ALA A 153 2.13 7.55 -16.92
CA ALA A 153 0.78 7.56 -17.47
C ALA A 153 0.13 8.96 -17.43
N ILE A 154 0.42 9.75 -16.38
CA ILE A 154 0.00 11.17 -16.29
C ILE A 154 0.70 12.01 -17.37
N ASP A 155 2.00 11.81 -17.58
CA ASP A 155 2.76 12.60 -18.55
C ASP A 155 2.36 12.28 -20.00
N ASP A 156 2.14 11.00 -20.31
CA ASP A 156 1.65 10.56 -21.63
C ASP A 156 0.24 11.09 -21.94
N LEU A 157 -0.55 11.39 -20.90
CA LEU A 157 -1.86 12.04 -21.01
C LEU A 157 -1.74 13.50 -21.43
N LYS A 158 -0.82 14.25 -20.82
CA LYS A 158 -0.59 15.69 -21.09
C LYS A 158 -0.02 15.95 -22.49
N ILE A 159 0.70 14.99 -23.06
CA ILE A 159 1.26 15.10 -24.42
C ILE A 159 0.18 14.89 -25.50
N LYS A 160 -0.92 14.19 -25.16
CA LYS A 160 -1.99 13.80 -26.10
C LYS A 160 -3.23 14.71 -26.03
N GLY A 161 -3.30 15.62 -25.06
CA GLY A 161 -4.35 16.63 -24.93
C GLY A 161 -3.95 17.96 -25.53
#